data_AF-A0A972I6S4-F1
#
_entry.id   AF-A0A972I6S4-F1
#
_cell.length_a   1.000
_cell.length_b   1.000
_cell.length_c   1.000
_cell.angle_alpha   90.00
_cell.angle_beta   90.00
_cell.angle_gamma   90.00
#
_symmetry.space_group_name_H-M   'P 1'
#
loop_
_entity.id
_entity.type
_entity.pdbx_description
1 polymer ?
#
loop_
_entity_poly.entity_id
_entity_poly.type
_entity_poly.pdbx_seq_one_letter_code
_entity_poly.pdbx_strand_id
1 'polypeptide(L)'
;MYGKIKRFYVEKNKVRIDFEQISAVITALTPEIINVFLPLNGTEKPSHAIEGDKRVPVELAVERVEDALLITTAQLKIEVGPDCKVDFYTKDGQVICRDYRGKREPYVRRGKTALIKAEGHEVVENVSGNRVEVLKEIIGDEYFYGLGETTGHLNKRGYQYQMWNTDDPSPHTESHEKLYKSIPFLLTLRKKLAYGLFFDSSYHSFFNLGKE
;
A
#
# COMPACT_ATOMS: atom_id res chain seq x y z
N MET A 1 -3.58 12.59 10.33
CA MET A 1 -2.87 13.44 9.35
C MET A 1 -1.61 13.97 10.02
N TYR A 2 -0.46 13.79 9.37
CA TYR A 2 0.89 14.05 9.89
C TYR A 2 1.35 15.51 9.74
N GLY A 3 0.62 16.29 8.96
CA GLY A 3 0.82 17.72 8.74
C GLY A 3 1.70 18.06 7.54
N LYS A 4 2.11 19.33 7.47
CA LYS A 4 2.95 19.88 6.39
C LYS A 4 4.41 19.46 6.52
N ILE A 5 5.14 19.51 5.41
CA ILE A 5 6.59 19.29 5.37
C ILE A 5 7.30 20.51 5.98
N LYS A 6 8.07 20.29 7.06
CA LYS A 6 8.89 21.34 7.68
C LYS A 6 10.25 21.46 6.99
N ARG A 7 10.94 20.34 6.84
CA ARG A 7 12.30 20.26 6.29
C ARG A 7 12.59 18.86 5.75
N PHE A 8 13.64 18.72 4.97
CA PHE A 8 14.12 17.44 4.49
C PHE A 8 15.65 17.39 4.47
N TYR A 9 16.18 16.18 4.48
CA TYR A 9 17.60 15.89 4.42
C TYR A 9 17.85 14.81 3.38
N VAL A 10 18.83 15.02 2.51
CA VAL A 10 19.23 14.05 1.49
C VAL A 10 20.57 13.45 1.89
N GLU A 11 20.61 12.13 1.98
CA GLU A 11 21.82 11.36 2.27
C GLU A 11 21.94 10.23 1.25
N LYS A 12 22.78 10.43 0.22
CA LYS A 12 22.97 9.49 -0.90
C LYS A 12 21.63 9.13 -1.57
N ASN A 13 21.14 7.92 -1.36
CA ASN A 13 19.91 7.37 -1.91
C ASN A 13 18.71 7.46 -0.94
N LYS A 14 18.85 8.19 0.17
CA LYS A 14 17.82 8.37 1.19
C LYS A 14 17.40 9.83 1.29
N VAL A 15 16.10 10.05 1.46
CA VAL A 15 15.50 11.35 1.75
C VAL A 15 14.70 11.22 3.03
N ARG A 16 15.18 11.85 4.10
CA ARG A 16 14.42 11.99 5.35
C ARG A 16 13.57 13.25 5.26
N ILE A 17 12.27 13.11 5.52
CA ILE A 17 11.30 14.21 5.44
C ILE A 17 10.68 14.37 6.82
N ASP A 18 10.87 15.54 7.43
CA ASP A 18 10.28 15.88 8.73
C ASP A 18 8.95 16.61 8.49
N PHE A 19 7.84 15.97 8.88
CA PHE A 19 6.51 16.57 8.94
C PHE A 19 6.27 17.22 10.31
N GLU A 20 5.07 17.78 10.54
CA GLU A 20 4.72 18.40 11.81
C GLU A 20 4.72 17.42 12.99
N GLN A 21 4.26 16.18 12.76
CA GLN A 21 4.03 15.19 13.81
C GLN A 21 4.98 13.98 13.76
N ILE A 22 5.63 13.72 12.62
CA ILE A 22 6.43 12.51 12.40
C ILE A 22 7.47 12.75 11.29
N SER A 23 8.51 11.92 11.22
CA SER A 23 9.46 11.89 10.11
C SER A 23 9.26 10.64 9.27
N ALA A 24 9.21 10.78 7.96
CA ALA A 24 9.24 9.67 7.01
C ALA A 24 10.61 9.54 6.36
N VAL A 25 10.92 8.35 5.83
CA VAL A 25 12.13 8.09 5.05
C VAL A 25 11.74 7.48 3.72
N ILE A 26 12.19 8.12 2.64
CA ILE A 26 12.10 7.60 1.28
C ILE A 26 13.49 7.10 0.91
N THR A 27 13.62 5.82 0.57
CA THR A 27 14.88 5.22 0.15
C THR A 27 14.75 4.68 -1.26
N ALA A 28 15.57 5.17 -2.21
CA ALA A 28 15.69 4.55 -3.52
C ALA A 28 16.67 3.36 -3.42
N LEU A 29 16.16 2.14 -3.46
CA LEU A 29 16.99 0.92 -3.45
C LEU A 29 17.61 0.69 -4.82
N THR A 30 16.84 0.94 -5.87
CA THR A 30 17.28 1.00 -7.26
C THR A 30 16.62 2.20 -7.93
N PRO A 31 16.93 2.54 -9.20
CA PRO A 31 16.20 3.57 -9.91
C PRO A 31 14.67 3.33 -9.99
N GLU A 32 14.23 2.07 -9.87
CA GLU A 32 12.83 1.64 -10.01
C GLU A 32 12.19 1.18 -8.70
N ILE A 33 13.00 0.76 -7.71
CA ILE A 33 12.51 0.21 -6.44
C ILE A 33 12.67 1.25 -5.33
N ILE A 34 11.54 1.76 -4.85
CA ILE A 34 11.48 2.78 -3.81
C ILE A 34 10.86 2.19 -2.56
N ASN A 35 11.55 2.31 -1.43
CA ASN A 35 11.02 2.02 -0.11
C ASN A 35 10.50 3.31 0.53
N VAL A 36 9.26 3.25 1.04
CA VAL A 36 8.61 4.33 1.78
C VAL A 36 8.42 3.82 3.20
N PHE A 37 9.09 4.44 4.16
CA PHE A 37 9.04 4.04 5.57
C PHE A 37 8.49 5.17 6.44
N LEU A 38 7.48 4.83 7.24
CA LEU A 38 6.88 5.72 8.24
C LEU A 38 6.82 5.02 9.61
N PRO A 39 7.49 5.53 10.66
CA PRO A 39 7.67 4.86 11.94
C PRO A 39 6.44 4.99 12.86
N LEU A 40 5.27 4.53 12.41
CA LEU A 40 4.01 4.69 13.16
C LEU A 40 3.94 3.92 14.48
N ASN A 41 4.69 2.83 14.61
CA ASN A 41 4.65 1.96 15.79
C ASN A 41 6.05 1.54 16.26
N GLY A 42 7.03 2.43 16.12
CA GLY A 42 8.40 2.23 16.61
C GLY A 42 9.47 2.36 15.52
N THR A 43 10.63 1.78 15.78
CA THR A 43 11.79 1.84 14.90
C THR A 43 11.70 0.83 13.76
N GLU A 44 12.40 1.11 12.66
CA GLU A 44 12.56 0.17 11.56
C GLU A 44 13.13 -1.16 12.08
N LYS A 45 12.45 -2.26 11.75
CA LYS A 45 12.92 -3.62 12.04
C LYS A 45 13.38 -4.26 10.73
N PRO A 46 14.35 -5.19 10.78
CA PRO A 46 14.70 -5.97 9.61
C PRO A 46 13.47 -6.68 9.04
N SER A 47 13.31 -6.63 7.72
CA SER A 47 12.27 -7.39 7.01
C SER A 47 12.50 -8.89 7.20
N HIS A 48 11.41 -9.64 7.34
CA HIS A 48 11.45 -11.10 7.31
C HIS A 48 11.47 -11.68 5.88
N ALA A 49 11.21 -10.85 4.86
CA ALA A 49 11.08 -11.27 3.47
C ALA A 49 12.24 -10.81 2.59
N ILE A 50 12.88 -9.68 2.93
CA ILE A 50 13.97 -9.12 2.13
C ILE A 50 15.31 -9.67 2.62
N GLU A 51 15.99 -10.43 1.77
CA GLU A 51 17.29 -11.02 2.06
C GLU A 51 18.46 -10.14 1.55
N GLY A 52 19.39 -9.82 2.44
CA GLY A 52 20.64 -9.13 2.12
C GLY A 52 20.46 -7.67 1.68
N ASP A 53 21.56 -7.04 1.25
CA ASP A 53 21.53 -5.72 0.63
C ASP A 53 21.47 -5.87 -0.90
N LYS A 54 20.38 -5.40 -1.50
CA LYS A 54 20.15 -5.38 -2.95
C LYS A 54 20.23 -3.98 -3.54
N ARG A 55 20.71 -3.00 -2.75
CA ARG A 55 20.80 -1.61 -3.18
C ARG A 55 21.85 -1.45 -4.27
N VAL A 56 21.51 -0.66 -5.27
CA VAL A 56 22.47 -0.13 -6.23
C VAL A 56 22.69 1.36 -5.95
N PRO A 57 23.84 1.95 -6.33
CA PRO A 57 24.00 3.40 -6.26
C PRO A 57 22.90 4.10 -7.08
N VAL A 58 22.18 5.03 -6.45
CA VAL A 58 21.14 5.84 -7.08
C VAL A 58 21.44 7.30 -6.81
N GLU A 59 21.56 8.09 -7.88
CA GLU A 59 21.59 9.55 -7.78
C GLU A 59 20.16 10.08 -7.64
N LEU A 60 19.97 10.96 -6.65
CA LEU A 60 18.69 11.59 -6.38
C LEU A 60 18.79 13.09 -6.62
N ALA A 61 17.88 13.60 -7.45
CA ALA A 61 17.58 15.02 -7.49
C ALA A 61 16.35 15.27 -6.62
N VAL A 62 16.44 16.20 -5.67
CA VAL A 62 15.34 16.54 -4.77
C VAL A 62 15.09 18.04 -4.83
N GLU A 63 13.89 18.42 -5.20
CA GLU A 63 13.45 19.81 -5.28
C GLU A 63 12.14 20.02 -4.53
N ARG A 64 11.95 21.23 -4.02
CA ARG A 64 10.70 21.61 -3.37
C ARG A 64 9.78 22.26 -4.40
N VAL A 65 8.58 21.71 -4.54
CA VAL A 65 7.56 22.18 -5.48
C VAL A 65 6.32 22.49 -4.66
N GLU A 66 6.00 23.78 -4.51
CA GLU A 66 4.88 24.25 -3.69
C GLU A 66 4.95 23.69 -2.24
N ASP A 67 3.95 22.91 -1.83
CA ASP A 67 3.87 22.25 -0.52
C ASP A 67 4.41 20.80 -0.52
N ALA A 68 4.92 20.32 -1.65
CA ALA A 68 5.44 18.99 -1.88
C ALA A 68 6.97 18.96 -2.11
N LEU A 69 7.52 17.75 -2.09
CA LEU A 69 8.89 17.45 -2.49
C LEU A 69 8.87 16.52 -3.70
N LEU A 70 9.55 16.93 -4.77
CA LEU A 70 9.76 16.09 -5.94
C LEU A 70 11.14 15.43 -5.85
N ILE A 71 11.15 14.11 -5.75
CA ILE A 71 12.34 13.26 -5.73
C ILE A 71 12.42 12.55 -7.08
N THR A 72 13.51 12.73 -7.82
CA THR A 72 13.71 12.16 -9.15
C THR A 72 14.87 11.18 -9.15
N THR A 73 14.63 10.00 -9.72
CA THR A 73 15.64 8.98 -10.01
C THR A 73 15.90 8.89 -11.52
N ALA A 74 16.80 7.99 -11.92
CA ALA A 74 17.02 7.67 -13.33
C ALA A 74 15.82 6.95 -14.01
N GLN A 75 14.74 6.59 -13.32
CA GLN A 75 13.55 5.96 -13.94
C GLN A 75 12.22 6.54 -13.47
N LEU A 76 12.18 7.20 -12.31
CA LEU A 76 10.94 7.60 -11.65
C LEU A 76 10.96 9.06 -11.20
N LYS A 77 9.77 9.64 -11.13
CA LYS A 77 9.48 10.88 -10.41
C LYS A 77 8.57 10.54 -9.24
N ILE A 78 8.93 10.97 -8.04
CA ILE A 78 8.24 10.65 -6.79
C ILE A 78 7.87 11.97 -6.13
N GLU A 79 6.58 12.24 -6.01
CA GLU A 79 6.07 13.44 -5.35
C GLU A 79 5.61 13.08 -3.94
N VAL A 80 6.19 13.73 -2.94
CA VAL A 80 5.79 13.58 -1.54
C VAL A 80 5.13 14.87 -1.08
N GLY A 81 3.82 14.83 -0.92
CA GLY A 81 3.01 15.95 -0.44
C GLY A 81 2.83 15.96 1.08
N PRO A 82 1.97 16.86 1.60
CA PRO A 82 1.55 16.88 2.99
C PRO A 82 0.98 15.53 3.44
N ASP A 83 1.03 15.27 4.75
CA ASP A 83 0.52 14.04 5.35
C ASP A 83 1.17 12.75 4.82
N CYS A 84 2.41 12.85 4.33
CA CYS A 84 3.15 11.74 3.72
C CYS A 84 2.38 11.07 2.57
N LYS A 85 1.61 11.86 1.79
CA LYS A 85 1.01 11.38 0.55
C LYS A 85 2.09 11.24 -0.53
N VAL A 86 2.27 10.05 -1.05
CA VAL A 86 3.32 9.71 -2.02
C VAL A 86 2.71 9.24 -3.34
N ASP A 87 3.06 9.97 -4.39
CA ASP A 87 2.69 9.67 -5.76
C ASP A 87 3.93 9.31 -6.58
N PHE A 88 3.77 8.31 -7.44
CA PHE A 88 4.80 7.80 -8.32
C PHE A 88 4.40 8.07 -9.76
N TYR A 89 5.36 8.53 -10.55
CA TYR A 89 5.20 8.83 -11.97
C TYR A 89 6.38 8.25 -12.75
N THR A 90 6.10 7.90 -14.00
CA THR A 90 7.16 7.67 -15.00
C THR A 90 7.91 8.97 -15.28
N LYS A 91 9.09 8.87 -15.91
CA LYS A 91 9.85 10.05 -16.37
C LYS A 91 9.03 10.99 -17.26
N ASP A 92 8.18 10.40 -18.09
CA ASP A 92 7.30 11.12 -19.04
C ASP A 92 6.07 11.75 -18.36
N GLY A 93 5.91 11.59 -17.04
CA GLY A 93 4.82 12.18 -16.26
C GLY A 93 3.54 11.36 -16.21
N GLN A 94 3.51 10.15 -16.79
CA GLN A 94 2.39 9.25 -16.62
C GLN A 94 2.34 8.74 -15.17
N VAL A 95 1.20 8.87 -14.51
CA VAL A 95 0.96 8.38 -13.13
C VAL A 95 1.19 6.86 -13.08
N ILE A 96 1.95 6.37 -12.11
CA ILE A 96 2.10 4.93 -11.84
C ILE A 96 1.14 4.54 -10.72
N CYS A 97 1.28 5.17 -9.55
CA CYS A 97 0.52 4.90 -8.34
C CYS A 97 0.39 6.20 -7.56
N ARG A 98 -0.80 6.53 -7.04
CA ARG A 98 -1.08 7.80 -6.37
C ARG A 98 -1.85 7.55 -5.08
N ASP A 99 -1.54 8.32 -4.03
CA ASP A 99 -2.34 8.27 -2.81
C ASP A 99 -3.73 8.90 -3.02
N TYR A 100 -4.74 8.20 -2.51
CA TYR A 100 -6.12 8.65 -2.58
C TYR A 100 -6.32 9.91 -1.74
N ARG A 101 -6.90 10.95 -2.37
CA ARG A 101 -7.16 12.26 -1.74
C ARG A 101 -8.64 12.56 -1.53
N GLY A 102 -9.53 11.65 -1.97
CA GLY A 102 -10.96 11.78 -1.80
C GLY A 102 -11.45 11.38 -0.41
N LYS A 103 -12.78 11.40 -0.23
CA LYS A 103 -13.43 10.82 0.95
C LYS A 103 -13.64 9.33 0.69
N ARG A 104 -13.35 8.50 1.69
CA ARG A 104 -13.68 7.08 1.66
C ARG A 104 -15.09 6.90 2.18
N GLU A 105 -15.96 6.31 1.37
CA GLU A 105 -17.27 5.84 1.81
C GLU A 105 -17.16 4.33 2.03
N PRO A 106 -17.05 3.85 3.28
CA PRO A 106 -16.91 2.43 3.52
C PRO A 106 -18.16 1.69 3.01
N TYR A 107 -17.95 0.51 2.44
CA TYR A 107 -19.05 -0.34 1.97
C TYR A 107 -20.03 -0.59 3.10
N VAL A 108 -21.27 -0.11 2.91
CA VAL A 108 -22.38 -0.43 3.81
C VAL A 108 -22.88 -1.80 3.37
N ARG A 109 -22.53 -2.84 4.12
CA ARG A 109 -23.06 -4.20 3.90
C ARG A 109 -24.57 -4.17 4.11
N ARG A 110 -25.35 -3.99 3.03
CA ARG A 110 -26.82 -4.10 3.04
C ARG A 110 -27.21 -5.58 3.08
N GLY A 111 -27.06 -6.19 4.24
CA GLY A 111 -27.54 -7.54 4.56
C GLY A 111 -28.37 -7.50 5.84
N LYS A 112 -29.25 -8.48 6.04
CA LYS A 112 -30.14 -8.60 7.22
C LYS A 112 -29.32 -8.84 8.50
N THR A 113 -28.66 -7.81 9.01
CA THR A 113 -27.84 -7.82 10.24
C THR A 113 -28.62 -8.37 11.43
N ALA A 114 -29.94 -8.16 11.44
CA ALA A 114 -30.86 -8.71 12.43
C ALA A 114 -31.01 -10.24 12.38
N LEU A 115 -31.05 -10.85 11.18
CA LEU A 115 -31.15 -12.30 11.03
C LEU A 115 -29.84 -13.01 11.39
N ILE A 116 -28.70 -12.42 11.03
CA ILE A 116 -27.38 -12.98 11.37
C ILE A 116 -27.14 -13.00 12.89
N LYS A 117 -27.52 -11.92 13.60
CA LYS A 117 -27.49 -11.88 15.07
C LYS A 117 -28.47 -12.87 15.70
N ALA A 118 -29.65 -13.07 15.10
CA ALA A 118 -30.66 -14.02 15.59
C ALA A 118 -30.23 -15.49 15.43
N GLU A 119 -29.38 -15.80 14.46
CA GLU A 119 -28.79 -17.15 14.25
C GLU A 119 -27.53 -17.40 15.09
N GLY A 120 -27.14 -16.46 15.95
CA GLY A 120 -25.97 -16.61 16.84
C GLY A 120 -24.62 -16.41 16.14
N HIS A 121 -24.60 -15.92 14.90
CA HIS A 121 -23.37 -15.60 14.19
C HIS A 121 -22.86 -14.20 14.57
N GLU A 122 -21.55 -14.08 14.80
CA GLU A 122 -20.92 -12.79 15.02
C GLU A 122 -21.01 -11.94 13.74
N VAL A 123 -21.68 -10.79 13.84
CA VAL A 123 -21.62 -9.77 12.81
C VAL A 123 -20.31 -9.03 12.99
N VAL A 124 -19.33 -9.32 12.14
CA VAL A 124 -18.15 -8.45 11.99
C VAL A 124 -18.63 -7.18 11.30
N GLU A 125 -18.98 -6.18 12.11
CA GLU A 125 -19.18 -4.81 11.64
C GLU A 125 -17.84 -4.26 11.15
N ASN A 126 -17.91 -3.47 10.07
CA ASN A 126 -16.78 -2.83 9.39
C ASN A 126 -15.61 -2.55 10.34
N VAL A 127 -14.41 -3.01 9.98
CA VAL A 127 -13.17 -2.79 10.73
C VAL A 127 -12.81 -1.30 10.68
N SER A 128 -13.54 -0.46 11.41
CA SER A 128 -13.11 0.88 11.77
C SER A 128 -12.09 0.71 12.89
N GLY A 129 -10.79 0.77 12.57
CA GLY A 129 -9.75 0.63 13.58
C GLY A 129 -8.37 0.17 13.13
N ASN A 130 -8.09 0.04 11.83
CA ASN A 130 -6.74 -0.28 11.39
C ASN A 130 -5.77 0.83 11.83
N ARG A 131 -4.77 0.46 12.64
CA ARG A 131 -3.76 1.42 13.17
C ARG A 131 -2.87 2.01 12.09
N VAL A 132 -2.73 1.31 10.97
CA VAL A 132 -1.97 1.72 9.79
C VAL A 132 -2.86 1.49 8.58
N GLU A 133 -3.02 2.52 7.75
CA GLU A 133 -3.80 2.47 6.52
C GLU A 133 -3.06 3.24 5.42
N VAL A 134 -3.04 2.65 4.22
CA VAL A 134 -2.50 3.27 3.01
C VAL A 134 -3.57 3.17 1.93
N LEU A 135 -4.10 4.32 1.50
CA LEU A 135 -5.15 4.38 0.48
C LEU A 135 -4.55 4.84 -0.83
N LYS A 136 -4.61 3.98 -1.86
CA LYS A 136 -4.22 4.32 -3.23
C LYS A 136 -5.45 4.58 -4.08
N GLU A 137 -5.34 5.56 -4.98
CA GLU A 137 -6.37 5.81 -5.99
C GLU A 137 -6.37 4.68 -7.01
N ILE A 138 -7.55 4.14 -7.32
CA ILE A 138 -7.74 3.19 -8.42
C ILE A 138 -7.96 4.00 -9.70
N ILE A 139 -7.01 3.94 -10.63
CA ILE A 139 -7.01 4.79 -11.83
C ILE A 139 -7.51 3.98 -13.02
N GLY A 140 -8.69 4.34 -13.53
CA GLY A 140 -9.27 3.72 -14.73
C GLY A 140 -9.50 2.22 -14.57
N ASP A 141 -9.03 1.45 -15.56
CA ASP A 141 -9.23 0.02 -15.75
C ASP A 141 -8.09 -0.84 -15.18
N GLU A 142 -7.52 -0.46 -14.04
CA GLU A 142 -6.47 -1.24 -13.37
C GLU A 142 -6.89 -2.69 -13.07
N TYR A 143 -6.01 -3.61 -13.43
CA TYR A 143 -6.08 -5.02 -13.07
C TYR A 143 -5.13 -5.29 -11.91
N PHE A 144 -5.59 -6.11 -10.96
CA PHE A 144 -4.82 -6.44 -9.76
C PHE A 144 -4.52 -7.95 -9.74
N TYR A 145 -3.28 -8.32 -9.43
CA TYR A 145 -2.79 -9.70 -9.42
C TYR A 145 -1.86 -9.95 -8.23
N GLY A 146 -1.48 -11.20 -7.98
CA GLY A 146 -0.54 -11.56 -6.92
C GLY A 146 -1.24 -11.91 -5.60
N LEU A 147 -0.72 -11.39 -4.49
CA LEU A 147 -1.12 -11.71 -3.11
C LEU A 147 -0.85 -13.16 -2.68
N GLY A 148 -0.03 -13.88 -3.44
CA GLY A 148 0.33 -15.27 -3.16
C GLY A 148 -0.82 -16.23 -3.41
N GLU A 149 -1.09 -17.10 -2.43
CA GLU A 149 -2.14 -18.11 -2.50
C GLU A 149 -3.48 -17.52 -2.08
N THR A 150 -4.33 -17.23 -3.06
CA THR A 150 -5.67 -16.67 -2.85
C THR A 150 -6.68 -17.39 -3.72
N THR A 151 -7.93 -17.48 -3.26
CA THR A 151 -9.04 -18.00 -4.06
C THR A 151 -9.55 -16.96 -5.07
N GLY A 152 -10.53 -17.35 -5.88
CA GLY A 152 -11.22 -16.47 -6.82
C GLY A 152 -10.45 -16.22 -8.11
N HIS A 153 -10.90 -15.23 -8.87
CA HIS A 153 -10.35 -14.95 -10.21
C HIS A 153 -8.92 -14.44 -10.15
N LEU A 154 -8.22 -14.56 -11.29
CA LEU A 154 -6.86 -14.05 -11.43
C LEU A 154 -6.82 -12.53 -11.24
N ASN A 155 -7.73 -11.80 -11.90
CA ASN A 155 -7.93 -10.38 -11.62
C ASN A 155 -8.66 -10.21 -10.28
N LYS A 156 -7.99 -9.56 -9.35
CA LYS A 156 -8.41 -9.35 -7.96
C LYS A 156 -9.20 -8.05 -7.76
N ARG A 157 -9.49 -7.29 -8.82
CA ARG A 157 -10.34 -6.09 -8.77
C ARG A 157 -11.73 -6.44 -8.24
N GLY A 158 -12.22 -5.66 -7.28
CA GLY A 158 -13.52 -5.87 -6.63
C GLY A 158 -13.50 -6.87 -5.47
N TYR A 159 -12.33 -7.45 -5.15
CA TYR A 159 -12.18 -8.38 -4.02
C TYR A 159 -11.50 -7.72 -2.83
N GLN A 160 -11.59 -8.42 -1.70
CA GLN A 160 -10.85 -8.13 -0.49
C GLN A 160 -10.17 -9.42 -0.01
N TYR A 161 -8.92 -9.29 0.44
CA TYR A 161 -8.13 -10.40 0.97
C TYR A 161 -7.51 -10.03 2.31
N GLN A 162 -7.27 -11.04 3.13
CA GLN A 162 -6.61 -10.92 4.42
C GLN A 162 -5.32 -11.73 4.41
N MET A 163 -4.23 -11.09 4.84
CA MET A 163 -2.95 -11.75 5.08
C MET A 163 -2.95 -12.30 6.50
N TRP A 164 -3.55 -13.48 6.65
CA TRP A 164 -3.61 -14.22 7.89
C TRP A 164 -3.61 -15.72 7.60
N ASN A 165 -2.45 -16.35 7.77
CA ASN A 165 -2.30 -17.78 7.53
C ASN A 165 -3.33 -18.54 8.37
N THR A 166 -4.28 -19.16 7.69
CA THR A 166 -5.41 -19.85 8.32
C THR A 166 -5.49 -21.26 7.78
N ASP A 167 -5.60 -22.23 8.70
CA ASP A 167 -5.96 -23.60 8.37
C ASP A 167 -7.49 -23.74 8.48
N ASP A 168 -8.18 -23.53 7.37
CA ASP A 168 -9.62 -23.71 7.26
C ASP A 168 -9.92 -24.95 6.39
N PRO A 169 -10.49 -26.02 6.97
CA PRO A 169 -10.78 -27.26 6.25
C PRO A 169 -12.05 -27.17 5.40
N SER A 170 -12.81 -26.07 5.46
CA SER A 170 -14.01 -25.91 4.65
C SER A 170 -13.68 -25.81 3.14
N PRO A 171 -14.63 -26.11 2.23
CA PRO A 171 -14.37 -26.03 0.81
C PRO A 171 -13.93 -24.62 0.40
N HIS A 172 -12.74 -24.49 -0.20
CA HIS A 172 -12.16 -23.20 -0.58
C HIS A 172 -12.87 -22.59 -1.80
N THR A 173 -14.02 -21.98 -1.53
CA THR A 173 -14.80 -21.22 -2.50
C THR A 173 -14.17 -19.85 -2.78
N GLU A 174 -14.61 -19.21 -3.85
CA GLU A 174 -14.22 -17.85 -4.25
C GLU A 174 -14.42 -16.79 -3.15
N SER A 175 -15.32 -17.01 -2.19
CA SER A 175 -15.57 -16.07 -1.10
C SER A 175 -14.53 -16.12 0.02
N HIS A 176 -13.56 -17.04 -0.04
CA HIS A 176 -12.51 -17.15 0.98
C HIS A 176 -11.50 -16.03 0.85
N GLU A 177 -11.46 -15.15 1.85
CA GLU A 177 -10.56 -13.99 1.86
C GLU A 177 -9.13 -14.33 2.32
N LYS A 178 -8.89 -15.52 2.89
CA LYS A 178 -7.60 -15.97 3.43
C LYS A 178 -7.42 -17.48 3.29
N LEU A 179 -6.16 -17.90 3.15
CA LEU A 179 -5.73 -19.29 3.02
C LEU A 179 -4.44 -19.51 3.84
N TYR A 180 -3.67 -20.55 3.51
CA TYR A 180 -2.51 -21.00 4.26
C TYR A 180 -1.29 -20.08 4.18
N LYS A 181 -1.18 -19.25 3.14
CA LYS A 181 0.02 -18.44 2.85
C LYS A 181 -0.32 -16.97 2.71
N SER A 182 0.48 -16.11 3.34
CA SER A 182 0.40 -14.66 3.24
C SER A 182 1.63 -14.12 2.53
N ILE A 183 1.46 -13.65 1.30
CA ILE A 183 2.52 -13.01 0.52
C ILE A 183 1.99 -11.63 0.09
N PRO A 184 2.22 -10.55 0.88
CA PRO A 184 1.63 -9.23 0.65
C PRO A 184 2.31 -8.46 -0.49
N PHE A 185 2.41 -9.09 -1.66
CA PHE A 185 2.94 -8.52 -2.89
C PHE A 185 1.84 -8.45 -3.96
N LEU A 186 1.39 -7.23 -4.24
CA LEU A 186 0.36 -6.92 -5.22
C LEU A 186 1.03 -6.47 -6.53
N LEU A 187 0.56 -6.99 -7.66
CA LEU A 187 0.91 -6.52 -8.99
C LEU A 187 -0.28 -5.76 -9.57
N THR A 188 -0.02 -4.57 -10.11
CA THR A 188 -1.02 -3.77 -10.80
C THR A 188 -0.65 -3.59 -12.25
N LEU A 189 -1.60 -3.79 -13.15
CA LEU A 189 -1.45 -3.59 -14.59
C LEU A 189 -2.51 -2.61 -15.08
N ARG A 190 -2.07 -1.56 -15.78
CA ARG A 190 -2.95 -0.61 -16.46
C ARG A 190 -2.43 -0.38 -17.88
N LYS A 191 -3.15 -0.91 -18.86
CA LYS A 191 -2.71 -0.94 -20.28
C LYS A 191 -1.32 -1.59 -20.41
N LYS A 192 -0.27 -0.81 -20.68
CA LYS A 192 1.13 -1.29 -20.80
C LYS A 192 2.01 -0.90 -19.60
N LEU A 193 1.43 -0.27 -18.58
CA LEU A 193 2.12 0.16 -17.37
C LEU A 193 1.88 -0.87 -16.28
N ALA A 194 2.95 -1.44 -15.72
CA ALA A 194 2.89 -2.40 -14.62
C ALA A 194 3.75 -1.94 -13.46
N TYR A 195 3.29 -2.18 -12.23
CA TYR A 195 4.07 -1.95 -11.02
C TYR A 195 3.70 -2.94 -9.92
N GLY A 196 4.62 -3.13 -8.97
CA GLY A 196 4.41 -3.95 -7.78
C GLY A 196 4.33 -3.10 -6.52
N LEU A 197 3.50 -3.52 -5.57
CA LEU A 197 3.46 -3.01 -4.21
C LEU A 197 3.74 -4.17 -3.25
N PHE A 198 4.84 -4.09 -2.52
CA PHE A 198 5.13 -5.00 -1.42
C PHE A 198 4.85 -4.29 -0.10
N PHE A 199 3.89 -4.80 0.67
CA PHE A 199 3.61 -4.30 2.00
C PHE A 199 4.41 -5.14 3.02
N ASP A 200 5.57 -4.61 3.40
CA ASP A 200 6.53 -5.28 4.28
C ASP A 200 6.07 -5.25 5.75
N SER A 201 5.03 -6.04 6.05
CA SER A 201 4.45 -6.19 7.37
C SER A 201 4.04 -7.64 7.61
N SER A 202 4.43 -8.20 8.76
CA SER A 202 4.03 -9.54 9.19
C SER A 202 2.75 -9.56 10.03
N TYR A 203 2.15 -8.39 10.29
CA TYR A 203 0.89 -8.29 11.02
C TYR A 203 -0.30 -8.69 10.15
N HIS A 204 -1.42 -9.02 10.80
CA HIS A 204 -2.70 -9.23 10.11
C HIS A 204 -3.05 -7.98 9.30
N SER A 205 -3.04 -8.12 7.98
CA SER A 205 -3.26 -7.02 7.05
C SER A 205 -4.36 -7.32 6.05
N PHE A 206 -4.93 -6.27 5.49
CA PHE A 206 -6.10 -6.31 4.62
C PHE A 206 -5.77 -5.60 3.30
N PHE A 207 -6.11 -6.24 2.19
CA PHE A 207 -6.03 -5.66 0.86
C PHE A 207 -7.44 -5.54 0.31
N ASN A 208 -7.96 -4.30 0.23
CA ASN A 208 -9.22 -4.01 -0.45
C ASN A 208 -8.91 -3.42 -1.83
N LEU A 209 -9.37 -4.09 -2.88
CA LEU A 209 -9.05 -3.78 -4.27
C LEU A 209 -10.26 -3.23 -5.02
N GLY A 210 -10.99 -2.31 -4.38
CA GLY A 210 -12.21 -1.71 -4.92
C GLY A 210 -13.46 -2.56 -4.71
N LYS A 211 -13.48 -3.35 -3.63
CA LYS A 211 -14.71 -4.03 -3.15
C LYS A 211 -15.66 -3.02 -2.50
N GLU A 212 -15.08 -1.97 -1.92
CA GLU A 212 -15.80 -0.80 -1.38
C GLU A 212 -16.12 0.23 -2.46
#